data_AF-A0AA38LZG7-F1
#
_entry.id   AF-A0AA38LZG7-F1
#
_cell.length_a   1.000
_cell.length_b   1.000
_cell.length_c   1.000
_cell.angle_alpha   90.00
_cell.angle_beta   90.00
_cell.angle_gamma   90.00
#
_symmetry.space_group_name_H-M   'P 1'
#
loop_
_entity.id
_entity.type
_entity.pdbx_description
1 polymer ?
#
loop_
_entity_poly.entity_id
_entity_poly.type
_entity_poly.pdbx_seq_one_letter_code
_entity_poly.pdbx_strand_id
1 'polypeptide(L)'
;LADGTRLYDKGLPQDEAHLTALFNELKEHGRVLLIVDQPNTIGALPVAVARANGCGVAYLPGLAMRKAADLYPGQAKTDPRDAFIIADTARAMPHTLRVVDRNDEVLSALKMLSGLDDDIARDCTRTINRLRSILVQIYPSLERVFAGEVLQRAFVLDLLIHYGGPTKLKKSGKTRVLTWARNHAKKDPEALVDDIFQALSAQTVTVPGTGAAEIAIPMLATNIKSLK
;
A
#
# COMPACT_ATOMS: atom_id res chain seq x y z
N LEU A 1 6.56 0.84 -39.96
CA LEU A 1 5.08 0.74 -40.01
C LEU A 1 4.55 2.15 -40.26
N ALA A 2 4.35 2.51 -41.53
CA ALA A 2 4.03 3.89 -41.92
C ALA A 2 2.53 4.20 -41.81
N ASP A 3 1.69 3.16 -41.84
CA ASP A 3 0.22 3.23 -41.97
C ASP A 3 -0.55 3.12 -40.64
N GLY A 4 0.08 2.62 -39.57
CA GLY A 4 -0.57 2.49 -38.25
C GLY A 4 -1.60 1.36 -38.17
N THR A 5 -1.49 0.36 -39.05
CA THR A 5 -2.40 -0.79 -39.08
C THR A 5 -2.38 -1.55 -37.75
N ARG A 6 -3.58 -1.78 -37.19
CA ARG A 6 -3.75 -2.49 -35.92
C ARG A 6 -3.72 -4.00 -36.16
N LEU A 7 -2.72 -4.68 -35.59
CA LEU A 7 -2.56 -6.14 -35.71
C LEU A 7 -3.21 -6.91 -34.54
N TYR A 8 -3.28 -6.30 -33.35
CA TYR A 8 -3.84 -6.92 -32.14
C TYR A 8 -4.47 -5.84 -31.24
N ASP A 9 -5.64 -6.14 -30.65
CA ASP A 9 -6.42 -5.17 -29.87
C ASP A 9 -7.12 -5.74 -28.62
N LYS A 10 -6.75 -6.96 -28.24
CA LYS A 10 -7.33 -7.65 -27.09
C LYS A 10 -6.52 -7.38 -25.82
N GLY A 11 -7.11 -7.70 -24.68
CA GLY A 11 -6.41 -7.71 -23.40
C GLY A 11 -5.19 -8.62 -23.47
N LEU A 12 -4.06 -8.15 -22.96
CA LEU A 12 -2.82 -8.91 -22.97
C LEU A 12 -2.92 -10.08 -21.98
N PRO A 13 -2.65 -11.33 -22.41
CA PRO A 13 -2.70 -12.48 -21.51
C PRO A 13 -1.61 -12.35 -20.44
N GLN A 14 -1.95 -12.58 -19.17
CA GLN A 14 -1.00 -12.63 -18.06
C GLN A 14 -0.47 -14.07 -17.86
N ASP A 15 -0.05 -14.68 -18.96
CA ASP A 15 0.44 -16.07 -19.02
C ASP A 15 1.64 -16.16 -19.98
N GLU A 16 2.71 -16.80 -19.55
CA GLU A 16 3.97 -16.87 -20.28
C GLU A 16 3.83 -17.56 -21.65
N ALA A 17 3.09 -18.67 -21.72
CA ALA A 17 2.96 -19.44 -22.95
C ALA A 17 2.16 -18.64 -24.00
N HIS A 18 1.08 -17.99 -23.58
CA HIS A 18 0.28 -17.14 -24.46
C HIS A 18 1.04 -15.87 -24.90
N LEU A 19 1.80 -15.24 -23.99
CA LEU A 19 2.66 -14.10 -24.33
C LEU A 19 3.75 -14.49 -25.33
N THR A 20 4.38 -15.65 -25.13
CA THR A 20 5.40 -16.18 -26.04
C THR A 20 4.81 -16.47 -27.42
N ALA A 21 3.65 -17.12 -27.48
CA ALA A 21 2.94 -17.36 -28.73
C ALA A 21 2.60 -16.04 -29.46
N LEU A 22 2.04 -15.07 -28.73
CA LEU A 22 1.72 -13.75 -29.26
C LEU A 22 2.94 -13.02 -29.81
N PHE A 23 4.07 -13.00 -29.09
CA PHE A 23 5.28 -12.35 -29.60
C PHE A 23 5.86 -13.07 -30.81
N ASN A 24 5.75 -14.40 -30.89
CA ASN A 24 6.21 -15.14 -32.07
C ASN A 24 5.34 -14.87 -33.29
N GLU A 25 4.01 -14.83 -33.13
CA GLU A 25 3.07 -14.41 -34.19
C GLU A 25 3.39 -12.99 -34.69
N LEU A 26 3.55 -12.02 -33.77
CA LEU A 26 3.85 -10.63 -34.16
C LEU A 26 5.20 -10.47 -34.87
N LYS A 27 6.19 -11.34 -34.58
CA LYS A 27 7.49 -11.33 -35.27
C LYS A 27 7.40 -11.75 -36.74
N GLU A 28 6.38 -12.49 -37.14
CA GLU A 28 6.15 -12.81 -38.57
C GLU A 28 5.91 -11.53 -39.39
N HIS A 29 5.45 -10.46 -38.74
CA HIS A 29 5.26 -9.13 -39.34
C HIS A 29 6.49 -8.21 -39.22
N GLY A 30 7.60 -8.67 -38.61
CA GLY A 30 8.87 -7.96 -38.52
C GLY A 30 9.40 -7.75 -37.10
N ARG A 31 10.21 -6.70 -36.90
CA ARG A 31 10.81 -6.40 -35.59
C ARG A 31 9.75 -5.90 -34.60
N VAL A 32 9.64 -6.58 -33.46
CA VAL A 32 8.71 -6.25 -32.39
C VAL A 32 9.39 -5.39 -31.32
N LEU A 33 8.73 -4.30 -30.93
CA LEU A 33 9.07 -3.44 -29.79
C LEU A 33 7.87 -3.43 -28.84
N LEU A 34 8.04 -4.00 -27.65
CA LEU A 34 7.05 -3.89 -26.57
C LEU A 34 7.22 -2.53 -25.87
N ILE A 35 6.10 -1.86 -25.61
CA ILE A 35 6.08 -0.57 -24.93
C ILE A 35 5.10 -0.63 -23.77
N VAL A 36 5.57 -0.23 -22.60
CA VAL A 36 4.80 -0.22 -21.36
C VAL A 36 4.82 1.17 -20.72
N ASP A 37 3.75 1.55 -20.04
CA ASP A 37 3.71 2.76 -19.22
C ASP A 37 4.37 2.54 -17.84
N GLN A 38 4.30 1.29 -17.34
CA GLN A 38 4.88 0.86 -16.06
C GLN A 38 5.65 -0.45 -16.21
N PRO A 39 6.98 -0.40 -16.45
CA PRO A 39 7.78 -1.62 -16.67
C PRO A 39 7.97 -2.49 -15.43
N ASN A 40 7.71 -1.96 -14.23
CA ASN A 40 8.06 -2.60 -12.95
C ASN A 40 6.85 -3.07 -12.12
N THR A 41 5.64 -2.99 -12.67
CA THR A 41 4.39 -3.42 -12.00
C THR A 41 3.68 -4.48 -12.86
N ILE A 42 2.47 -4.21 -13.34
CA ILE A 42 1.67 -5.14 -14.16
C ILE A 42 2.34 -5.48 -15.51
N GLY A 43 3.26 -4.64 -15.98
CA GLY A 43 4.05 -4.86 -17.19
C GLY A 43 5.26 -5.79 -17.00
N ALA A 44 5.58 -6.22 -15.77
CA ALA A 44 6.82 -6.94 -15.49
C ALA A 44 6.92 -8.28 -16.26
N LEU A 45 5.87 -9.09 -16.26
CA LEU A 45 5.85 -10.37 -16.96
C LEU A 45 5.91 -10.19 -18.50
N PRO A 46 5.06 -9.35 -19.13
CA PRO A 46 5.21 -9.03 -20.56
C PRO A 46 6.60 -8.54 -20.95
N VAL A 47 7.22 -7.68 -20.13
CA VAL A 47 8.58 -7.17 -20.35
C VAL A 47 9.61 -8.30 -20.29
N ALA A 48 9.51 -9.18 -19.29
CA ALA A 48 10.42 -10.32 -19.16
C ALA A 48 10.29 -11.29 -20.35
N VAL A 49 9.06 -11.66 -20.72
CA VAL A 49 8.79 -12.58 -21.83
C VAL A 49 9.20 -11.98 -23.17
N ALA A 50 8.92 -10.68 -23.41
CA ALA A 50 9.37 -9.99 -24.61
C ALA A 50 10.90 -10.01 -24.73
N ARG A 51 11.62 -9.75 -23.62
CA ARG A 51 13.09 -9.80 -23.58
C ARG A 51 13.64 -11.20 -23.84
N ALA A 52 13.06 -12.22 -23.20
CA ALA A 52 13.44 -13.62 -23.40
C ALA A 52 13.20 -14.06 -24.86
N ASN A 53 12.15 -13.53 -25.48
CA ASN A 53 11.84 -13.71 -26.89
C ASN A 53 12.67 -12.81 -27.83
N GLY A 54 13.62 -12.02 -27.34
CA GLY A 54 14.47 -11.16 -28.18
C GLY A 54 13.77 -9.93 -28.78
N CYS A 55 12.59 -9.56 -28.29
CA CYS A 55 11.92 -8.31 -28.64
C CYS A 55 12.62 -7.11 -27.98
N GLY A 56 12.54 -5.95 -28.62
CA GLY A 56 12.92 -4.70 -27.97
C GLY A 56 11.91 -4.35 -26.85
N VAL A 57 12.37 -3.67 -25.80
CA VAL A 57 11.49 -3.11 -24.77
C VAL A 57 11.80 -1.65 -24.54
N ALA A 58 10.76 -0.81 -24.62
CA ALA A 58 10.81 0.58 -24.25
C ALA A 58 9.68 0.91 -23.26
N TYR A 59 9.77 2.06 -22.60
CA TYR A 59 8.68 2.60 -21.82
C TYR A 59 8.39 4.03 -22.23
N LEU A 60 7.11 4.40 -22.21
CA LEU A 60 6.67 5.78 -22.40
C LEU A 60 6.50 6.42 -21.02
N PRO A 61 7.33 7.41 -20.62
CA PRO A 61 7.22 8.03 -19.31
C PRO A 61 5.83 8.65 -19.08
N GLY A 62 5.27 8.52 -17.87
CA GLY A 62 3.91 8.99 -17.57
C GLY A 62 3.65 10.47 -17.90
N LEU A 63 4.65 11.35 -17.77
CA LEU A 63 4.51 12.75 -18.18
C LEU A 63 4.38 12.91 -19.71
N ALA A 64 5.14 12.12 -20.49
CA ALA A 64 5.05 12.12 -21.95
C ALA A 64 3.71 11.50 -22.40
N MET A 65 3.29 10.40 -21.76
CA MET A 65 1.99 9.77 -21.98
C MET A 65 0.83 10.75 -21.69
N ARG A 66 0.87 11.48 -20.56
CA ARG A 66 -0.18 12.45 -20.22
C ARG A 66 -0.28 13.56 -21.27
N LYS A 67 0.86 14.13 -21.68
CA LYS A 67 0.89 15.15 -22.74
C LYS A 67 0.40 14.63 -24.08
N ALA A 68 0.72 13.38 -24.42
CA ALA A 68 0.21 12.75 -25.63
C ALA A 68 -1.30 12.53 -25.53
N ALA A 69 -1.81 12.09 -24.38
CA ALA A 69 -3.23 11.83 -24.17
C ALA A 69 -4.11 13.08 -24.31
N ASP A 70 -3.57 14.28 -24.03
CA ASP A 70 -4.27 15.56 -24.25
C ASP A 70 -4.52 15.86 -25.74
N LEU A 71 -3.79 15.21 -26.65
CA LEU A 71 -3.93 15.39 -28.11
C LEU A 71 -5.02 14.49 -28.72
N TYR A 72 -5.62 13.56 -27.95
CA TYR A 72 -6.64 12.63 -28.44
C TYR A 72 -8.02 12.94 -27.83
N PRO A 73 -9.10 12.81 -28.62
CA PRO A 73 -10.46 13.08 -28.14
C PRO A 73 -10.88 12.13 -27.00
N GLY A 74 -11.72 12.64 -26.10
CA GLY A 74 -12.23 11.92 -24.93
C GLY A 74 -11.33 12.04 -23.70
N GLN A 75 -11.93 12.32 -22.54
CA GLN A 75 -11.22 12.50 -21.25
C GLN A 75 -11.37 11.29 -20.31
N ALA A 76 -12.21 10.32 -20.67
CA ALA A 76 -12.40 9.12 -19.88
C ALA A 76 -11.18 8.21 -20.00
N LYS A 77 -10.61 7.80 -18.86
CA LYS A 77 -9.53 6.84 -18.81
C LYS A 77 -10.07 5.44 -19.11
N THR A 78 -9.57 4.81 -20.19
CA THR A 78 -9.88 3.42 -20.54
C THR A 78 -8.62 2.72 -21.03
N ASP A 79 -8.45 1.44 -20.68
CA ASP A 79 -7.26 0.68 -21.03
C ASP A 79 -7.01 0.57 -22.55
N PRO A 80 -8.03 0.37 -23.42
CA PRO A 80 -7.83 0.37 -24.87
C PRO A 80 -7.38 1.72 -25.43
N ARG A 81 -7.87 2.83 -24.85
CA ARG A 81 -7.46 4.19 -25.24
C ARG A 81 -6.00 4.42 -24.89
N ASP A 82 -5.61 4.05 -23.66
CA ASP A 82 -4.23 4.20 -23.19
C ASP A 82 -3.27 3.35 -24.04
N ALA A 83 -3.63 2.09 -24.35
CA ALA A 83 -2.85 1.22 -25.24
C ALA A 83 -2.68 1.81 -26.65
N PHE A 84 -3.76 2.36 -27.23
CA PHE A 84 -3.70 3.02 -28.54
C PHE A 84 -2.80 4.25 -28.52
N ILE A 85 -2.94 5.12 -27.51
CA ILE A 85 -2.12 6.33 -27.37
C ILE A 85 -0.64 5.96 -27.24
N ILE A 86 -0.30 4.94 -26.46
CA ILE A 86 1.08 4.46 -26.32
C ILE A 86 1.63 3.98 -27.66
N ALA A 87 0.88 3.15 -28.38
CA ALA A 87 1.30 2.61 -29.67
C ALA A 87 1.46 3.69 -30.74
N ASP A 88 0.51 4.64 -30.84
CA ASP A 88 0.58 5.71 -31.83
C ASP A 88 1.64 6.75 -31.48
N THR A 89 1.80 7.10 -30.20
CA THR A 89 2.89 7.98 -29.74
C THR A 89 4.25 7.38 -30.05
N ALA A 90 4.42 6.07 -29.86
CA ALA A 90 5.66 5.38 -30.22
C ALA A 90 5.95 5.42 -31.73
N ARG A 91 4.91 5.30 -32.55
CA ARG A 91 5.00 5.37 -34.01
C ARG A 91 5.32 6.78 -34.49
N ALA A 92 4.62 7.79 -33.99
CA ALA A 92 4.71 9.18 -34.44
C ALA A 92 5.86 9.96 -33.78
N MET A 93 6.19 9.63 -32.54
CA MET A 93 7.15 10.37 -31.70
C MET A 93 8.13 9.41 -31.00
N PRO A 94 8.91 8.59 -31.72
CA PRO A 94 9.78 7.58 -31.12
C PRO A 94 10.85 8.15 -30.16
N HIS A 95 11.19 9.43 -30.30
CA HIS A 95 12.12 10.15 -29.42
C HIS A 95 11.59 10.36 -27.99
N THR A 96 10.29 10.18 -27.74
CA THR A 96 9.72 10.25 -26.38
C THR A 96 9.87 8.95 -25.60
N LEU A 97 10.25 7.86 -26.27
CA LEU A 97 10.45 6.55 -25.65
C LEU A 97 11.76 6.52 -24.88
N ARG A 98 11.74 5.89 -23.71
CA ARG A 98 12.95 5.57 -22.96
C ARG A 98 13.21 4.08 -23.04
N VAL A 99 14.45 3.70 -23.32
CA VAL A 99 14.85 2.30 -23.30
C VAL A 99 14.73 1.78 -21.88
N VAL A 100 14.06 0.65 -21.69
CA VAL A 100 14.11 -0.07 -20.41
C VAL A 100 15.44 -0.82 -20.45
N ASP A 101 16.45 -0.26 -19.79
CA ASP A 101 17.81 -0.81 -19.81
C ASP A 101 17.82 -2.29 -19.35
N ARG A 102 18.72 -3.07 -19.94
CA ARG A 102 18.70 -4.53 -19.89
C ARG A 102 19.06 -5.10 -18.51
N ASN A 103 19.79 -4.38 -17.67
CA ASN A 103 20.39 -4.95 -16.47
C ASN A 103 20.34 -3.99 -15.30
N ASP A 104 19.22 -3.95 -14.59
CA ASP A 104 19.35 -3.67 -13.16
C ASP A 104 18.24 -4.38 -12.39
N GLU A 105 18.36 -5.71 -12.35
CA GLU A 105 17.57 -6.56 -11.45
C GLU A 105 17.63 -6.02 -10.01
N VAL A 106 18.79 -5.49 -9.60
CA VAL A 106 18.97 -4.84 -8.30
C VAL A 106 18.12 -3.58 -8.19
N LEU A 107 18.11 -2.68 -9.18
CA LEU A 107 17.24 -1.50 -9.18
C LEU A 107 15.74 -1.86 -9.21
N SER A 108 15.36 -2.90 -9.95
CA SER A 108 13.98 -3.39 -9.98
C SER A 108 13.56 -3.98 -8.64
N ALA A 109 14.41 -4.81 -8.03
CA ALA A 109 14.20 -5.35 -6.70
C ALA A 109 14.14 -4.24 -5.64
N LEU A 110 15.06 -3.27 -5.69
CA LEU A 110 15.07 -2.11 -4.79
C LEU A 110 13.81 -1.26 -4.93
N LYS A 111 13.32 -1.02 -6.15
CA LYS A 111 12.05 -0.31 -6.36
C LYS A 111 10.86 -1.07 -5.80
N MET A 112 10.83 -2.39 -5.95
CA MET A 112 9.78 -3.23 -5.37
C MET A 112 9.81 -3.15 -3.85
N LEU A 113 10.97 -3.37 -3.23
CA LEU A 113 11.14 -3.32 -1.77
C LEU A 113 10.86 -1.93 -1.20
N SER A 114 11.33 -0.86 -1.85
CA SER A 114 11.01 0.52 -1.43
C SER A 114 9.53 0.84 -1.55
N GLY A 115 8.83 0.30 -2.55
CA GLY A 115 7.38 0.42 -2.67
C GLY A 115 6.65 -0.30 -1.54
N LEU A 116 7.13 -1.50 -1.18
CA LEU A 116 6.61 -2.25 -0.04
C LEU A 116 6.83 -1.51 1.29
N ASP A 117 8.02 -0.96 1.53
CA ASP A 117 8.32 -0.18 2.74
C ASP A 117 7.39 1.03 2.87
N ASP A 118 7.17 1.76 1.77
CA ASP A 118 6.23 2.87 1.68
C ASP A 118 4.78 2.44 2.01
N ASP A 119 4.35 1.29 1.48
CA ASP A 119 3.02 0.75 1.73
C ASP A 119 2.83 0.30 3.18
N ILE A 120 3.83 -0.36 3.77
CA ILE A 120 3.83 -0.74 5.19
C ILE A 120 3.77 0.52 6.07
N ALA A 121 4.51 1.58 5.74
CA ALA A 121 4.48 2.83 6.49
C ALA A 121 3.09 3.51 6.43
N ARG A 122 2.44 3.49 5.25
CA ARG A 122 1.05 3.98 5.08
C ARG A 122 0.06 3.13 5.88
N ASP A 123 0.19 1.82 5.85
CA ASP A 123 -0.68 0.90 6.57
C ASP A 123 -0.52 1.01 8.08
N CYS A 124 0.70 1.19 8.57
CA CYS A 124 0.97 1.45 9.97
C CYS A 124 0.27 2.75 10.42
N THR A 125 0.44 3.83 9.66
CA THR A 125 -0.20 5.12 9.93
C THR A 125 -1.73 5.02 9.91
N ARG A 126 -2.28 4.33 8.91
CA ARG A 126 -3.73 4.10 8.75
C ARG A 126 -4.29 3.32 9.94
N THR A 127 -3.60 2.27 10.38
CA THR A 127 -4.03 1.42 11.49
C THR A 127 -3.94 2.16 12.83
N ILE A 128 -2.89 2.95 13.05
CA ILE A 128 -2.77 3.83 14.23
C ILE A 128 -3.94 4.81 14.29
N ASN A 129 -4.23 5.49 13.18
CA ASN A 129 -5.33 6.45 13.11
C ASN A 129 -6.68 5.76 13.33
N ARG A 130 -6.86 4.53 12.84
CA ARG A 130 -8.07 3.75 13.11
C ARG A 130 -8.24 3.42 14.59
N LEU A 131 -7.16 3.01 15.27
CA LEU A 131 -7.19 2.75 16.71
C LEU A 131 -7.52 4.03 17.49
N ARG A 132 -6.90 5.17 17.14
CA ARG A 132 -7.23 6.47 17.75
C ARG A 132 -8.69 6.84 17.55
N SER A 133 -9.21 6.74 16.33
CA SER A 133 -10.62 7.07 16.06
C SER A 133 -11.59 6.24 16.89
N ILE A 134 -11.32 4.94 17.08
CA ILE A 134 -12.16 4.09 17.94
C ILE A 134 -12.07 4.55 19.40
N LEU A 135 -10.85 4.80 19.91
CA LEU A 135 -10.67 5.28 21.28
C LEU A 135 -11.36 6.64 21.51
N VAL A 136 -11.25 7.59 20.58
CA VAL A 136 -11.99 8.87 20.63
C VAL A 136 -13.49 8.63 20.65
N GLN A 137 -14.00 7.69 19.86
CA GLN A 137 -15.43 7.41 19.79
C GLN A 137 -16.00 6.87 21.10
N ILE A 138 -15.29 5.97 21.79
CA ILE A 138 -15.81 5.30 22.99
C ILE A 138 -15.34 5.89 24.32
N TYR A 139 -14.08 6.38 24.36
CA TYR A 139 -13.41 6.89 25.56
C TYR A 139 -12.44 8.04 25.22
N PRO A 140 -12.97 9.23 24.85
CA PRO A 140 -12.13 10.38 24.52
C PRO A 140 -11.20 10.81 25.64
N SER A 141 -11.56 10.62 26.92
CA SER A 141 -10.68 10.92 28.05
C SER A 141 -9.43 10.05 28.05
N LEU A 142 -9.58 8.76 27.72
CA LEU A 142 -8.47 7.82 27.67
C LEU A 142 -7.57 8.08 26.46
N GLU A 143 -8.15 8.43 25.30
CA GLU A 143 -7.35 8.72 24.10
C GLU A 143 -6.37 9.88 24.32
N ARG A 144 -6.77 10.91 25.08
CA ARG A 144 -5.89 12.04 25.43
C ARG A 144 -4.63 11.61 26.20
N VAL A 145 -4.73 10.58 27.03
CA VAL A 145 -3.57 10.01 27.75
C VAL A 145 -2.59 9.36 26.77
N PHE A 146 -3.08 8.83 25.66
CA PHE A 146 -2.29 8.18 24.62
C PHE A 146 -1.85 9.12 23.49
N ALA A 147 -1.96 10.44 23.69
CA ALA A 147 -1.58 11.43 22.70
C ALA A 147 -0.12 11.28 22.20
N GLY A 148 0.11 11.66 20.94
CA GLY A 148 1.43 11.57 20.32
C GLY A 148 1.95 10.12 20.21
N GLU A 149 3.23 9.92 20.49
CA GLU A 149 3.88 8.61 20.34
C GLU A 149 3.52 7.63 21.46
N VAL A 150 2.80 8.06 22.52
CA VAL A 150 2.46 7.21 23.66
C VAL A 150 1.67 5.98 23.23
N LEU A 151 0.62 6.15 22.42
CA LEU A 151 -0.19 5.04 21.89
C LEU A 151 0.66 4.00 21.15
N GLN A 152 1.75 4.44 20.52
CA GLN A 152 2.57 3.61 19.67
C GLN A 152 3.68 2.87 20.43
N ARG A 153 3.83 3.12 21.74
CA ARG A 153 4.80 2.42 22.57
C ARG A 153 4.40 0.95 22.68
N ALA A 154 5.37 0.04 22.51
CA ALA A 154 5.11 -1.40 22.52
C ALA A 154 4.29 -1.86 23.73
N PHE A 155 4.64 -1.40 24.93
CA PHE A 155 3.94 -1.79 26.16
C PHE A 155 2.48 -1.27 26.23
N VAL A 156 2.18 -0.12 25.60
CA VAL A 156 0.81 0.44 25.56
C VAL A 156 -0.05 -0.39 24.61
N LEU A 157 0.50 -0.79 23.46
CA LEU A 157 -0.16 -1.74 22.57
C LEU A 157 -0.40 -3.07 23.27
N ASP A 158 0.59 -3.60 24.00
CA ASP A 158 0.44 -4.84 24.79
C ASP A 158 -0.63 -4.71 25.88
N LEU A 159 -0.72 -3.54 26.53
CA LEU A 159 -1.76 -3.25 27.52
C LEU A 159 -3.15 -3.32 26.89
N LEU A 160 -3.33 -2.72 25.70
CA LEU A 160 -4.60 -2.78 24.97
C LEU A 160 -4.92 -4.18 24.45
N ILE A 161 -3.92 -4.97 24.06
CA ILE A 161 -4.08 -6.38 23.65
C ILE A 161 -4.53 -7.23 24.84
N HIS A 162 -3.85 -7.11 25.99
CA HIS A 162 -4.09 -7.95 27.16
C HIS A 162 -5.44 -7.64 27.83
N TYR A 163 -5.73 -6.35 28.02
CA TYR A 163 -6.94 -5.91 28.69
C TYR A 163 -8.11 -5.66 27.73
N GLY A 164 -7.93 -5.69 26.41
CA GLY A 164 -9.01 -5.60 25.41
C GLY A 164 -9.69 -4.23 25.29
N GLY A 165 -9.52 -3.33 26.25
CA GLY A 165 -10.06 -1.97 26.18
C GLY A 165 -10.38 -1.35 27.54
N PRO A 166 -11.04 -0.17 27.52
CA PRO A 166 -11.27 0.65 28.70
C PRO A 166 -12.07 -0.05 29.82
N THR A 167 -13.10 -0.82 29.47
CA THR A 167 -14.00 -1.46 30.45
C THR A 167 -13.27 -2.52 31.26
N LYS A 168 -12.53 -3.41 30.59
CA LYS A 168 -11.76 -4.46 31.27
C LYS A 168 -10.52 -3.89 31.97
N LEU A 169 -9.89 -2.83 31.47
CA LEU A 169 -8.88 -2.06 32.23
C LEU A 169 -9.44 -1.54 33.56
N LYS A 170 -10.59 -0.86 33.51
CA LYS A 170 -11.26 -0.32 34.71
C LYS A 170 -11.63 -1.44 35.69
N LYS A 171 -12.17 -2.56 35.20
CA LYS A 171 -12.53 -3.73 36.00
C LYS A 171 -11.32 -4.42 36.66
N SER A 172 -10.18 -4.45 35.99
CA SER A 172 -8.96 -5.05 36.52
C SER A 172 -8.37 -4.27 37.70
N GLY A 173 -8.57 -2.95 37.73
CA GLY A 173 -8.14 -2.08 38.82
C GLY A 173 -6.65 -1.68 38.75
N LYS A 174 -6.35 -0.50 39.30
CA LYS A 174 -5.05 0.19 39.17
C LYS A 174 -3.87 -0.68 39.60
N THR A 175 -3.96 -1.30 40.77
CA THR A 175 -2.87 -2.12 41.33
C THR A 175 -2.48 -3.28 40.41
N ARG A 176 -3.46 -4.00 39.84
CA ARG A 176 -3.19 -5.13 38.95
C ARG A 176 -2.59 -4.69 37.63
N VAL A 177 -3.10 -3.59 37.06
CA VAL A 177 -2.57 -3.02 35.81
C VAL A 177 -1.16 -2.49 36.02
N LEU A 178 -0.87 -1.83 37.15
CA LEU A 178 0.47 -1.33 37.48
C LEU A 178 1.47 -2.48 37.63
N THR A 179 1.12 -3.54 38.36
CA THR A 179 1.96 -4.72 38.51
C THR A 179 2.24 -5.38 37.16
N TRP A 180 1.22 -5.54 36.31
CA TRP A 180 1.40 -6.06 34.97
C TRP A 180 2.30 -5.14 34.12
N ALA A 181 2.08 -3.82 34.17
CA ALA A 181 2.83 -2.85 33.39
C ALA A 181 4.32 -2.81 33.77
N ARG A 182 4.66 -2.92 35.08
CA ARG A 182 6.06 -2.97 35.55
C ARG A 182 6.84 -4.15 34.97
N ASN A 183 6.16 -5.26 34.64
CA ASN A 183 6.80 -6.43 34.04
C ASN A 183 6.98 -6.32 32.51
N HIS A 184 6.31 -5.36 31.85
CA HIS A 184 6.31 -5.23 30.38
C HIS A 184 6.91 -3.92 29.87
N ALA A 185 6.97 -2.89 30.71
CA ALA A 185 7.54 -1.59 30.36
C ALA A 185 9.06 -1.56 30.60
N LYS A 186 9.80 -0.92 29.68
CA LYS A 186 11.24 -0.67 29.84
C LYS A 186 11.57 0.46 30.84
N LYS A 187 10.60 1.35 31.07
CA LYS A 187 10.68 2.50 31.97
C LYS A 187 9.56 2.41 32.98
N ASP A 188 9.68 3.12 34.09
CA ASP A 188 8.64 3.17 35.11
C ASP A 188 7.27 3.59 34.52
N PRO A 189 6.25 2.71 34.56
CA PRO A 189 4.95 2.99 33.98
C PRO A 189 4.00 3.71 34.94
N GLU A 190 4.40 3.98 36.19
CA GLU A 190 3.50 4.46 37.25
C GLU A 190 2.72 5.72 36.87
N ALA A 191 3.41 6.77 36.43
CA ALA A 191 2.76 8.01 36.00
C ALA A 191 1.73 7.79 34.89
N LEU A 192 2.04 6.95 33.88
CA LEU A 192 1.10 6.67 32.80
C LEU A 192 -0.11 5.86 33.29
N VAL A 193 0.11 4.88 34.16
CA VAL A 193 -1.00 4.08 34.73
C VAL A 193 -1.91 4.96 35.58
N ASP A 194 -1.33 5.91 36.32
CA ASP A 194 -2.07 6.91 37.09
C ASP A 194 -2.96 7.76 36.18
N ASP A 195 -2.39 8.31 35.09
CA ASP A 195 -3.11 9.10 34.10
C ASP A 195 -4.23 8.28 33.43
N ILE A 196 -3.98 7.01 33.08
CA ILE A 196 -4.98 6.09 32.53
C ILE A 196 -6.16 5.94 33.49
N PHE A 197 -5.91 5.67 34.78
CA PHE A 197 -6.98 5.44 35.74
C PHE A 197 -7.72 6.73 36.11
N GLN A 198 -7.06 7.88 36.07
CA GLN A 198 -7.71 9.19 36.17
C GLN A 198 -8.62 9.44 34.96
N ALA A 199 -8.19 9.12 33.74
CA ALA A 199 -9.01 9.27 32.55
C ALA A 199 -10.22 8.31 32.52
N LEU A 200 -10.06 7.08 33.02
CA LEU A 200 -11.13 6.09 33.14
C LEU A 200 -12.18 6.47 34.21
N SER A 201 -11.79 7.20 35.25
CA SER A 201 -12.73 7.70 36.27
C SER A 201 -13.46 8.97 35.81
N ALA A 202 -12.84 9.78 34.96
CA ALA A 202 -13.44 11.01 34.41
C ALA A 202 -14.67 10.76 33.53
N GLN A 203 -14.79 9.59 32.88
CA GLN A 203 -15.96 9.22 32.09
C GLN A 203 -16.86 8.27 32.89
N THR A 204 -18.07 8.72 33.18
CA THR A 204 -19.10 7.95 33.92
C THR A 204 -20.14 7.31 33.00
N VAL A 205 -20.29 7.81 31.78
CA VAL A 205 -21.28 7.35 30.79
C VAL A 205 -20.64 6.39 29.79
N THR A 206 -21.31 5.27 29.53
CA THR A 206 -20.91 4.29 28.51
C THR A 206 -21.52 4.66 27.15
N VAL A 207 -20.67 4.79 26.13
CA VAL A 207 -21.12 5.07 24.76
C VAL A 207 -21.69 3.79 24.11
N PRO A 208 -22.84 3.85 23.41
CA PRO A 208 -23.35 2.71 22.65
C PRO A 208 -22.31 2.17 21.67
N GLY A 209 -22.18 0.84 21.60
CA GLY A 209 -21.16 0.17 20.77
C GLY A 209 -19.80 -0.05 21.43
N THR A 210 -19.62 0.33 22.70
CA THR A 210 -18.38 0.08 23.47
C THR A 210 -17.94 -1.39 23.41
N GLY A 211 -18.86 -2.35 23.58
CA GLY A 211 -18.52 -3.77 23.52
C GLY A 211 -17.96 -4.22 22.16
N ALA A 212 -18.49 -3.71 21.05
CA ALA A 212 -17.98 -4.03 19.72
C ALA A 212 -16.62 -3.35 19.45
N ALA A 213 -16.45 -2.12 19.93
CA ALA A 213 -15.19 -1.40 19.83
C ALA A 213 -14.06 -2.10 20.61
N GLU A 214 -14.35 -2.64 21.80
CA GLU A 214 -13.39 -3.40 22.61
C GLU A 214 -13.00 -4.77 22.02
N ILE A 215 -13.75 -5.26 21.03
CA ILE A 215 -13.30 -6.41 20.20
C ILE A 215 -12.27 -5.94 19.17
N ALA A 216 -12.48 -4.76 18.58
CA ALA A 216 -11.61 -4.23 17.52
C ALA A 216 -10.27 -3.68 18.05
N ILE A 217 -10.25 -3.10 19.25
CA ILE A 217 -9.04 -2.52 19.88
C ILE A 217 -7.84 -3.49 19.90
N PRO A 218 -7.95 -4.72 20.47
CA PRO A 218 -6.81 -5.63 20.53
C PRO A 218 -6.35 -6.12 19.15
N MET A 219 -7.27 -6.24 18.19
CA MET A 219 -6.94 -6.58 16.80
C MET A 219 -6.10 -5.48 16.14
N LEU A 220 -6.54 -4.23 16.25
CA LEU A 220 -5.80 -3.08 15.72
C LEU A 220 -4.45 -2.91 16.41
N ALA A 221 -4.38 -3.07 17.73
CA ALA A 221 -3.12 -3.01 18.46
C ALA A 221 -2.14 -4.11 18.03
N THR A 222 -2.63 -5.33 17.80
CA THR A 222 -1.82 -6.44 17.24
C THR A 222 -1.30 -6.11 15.85
N ASN A 223 -2.15 -5.57 14.98
CA ASN A 223 -1.75 -5.20 13.62
C ASN A 223 -0.68 -4.08 13.62
N ILE A 224 -0.80 -3.10 14.52
CA ILE A 224 0.23 -2.06 14.65
C ILE A 224 1.57 -2.67 15.07
N LYS A 225 1.56 -3.67 15.97
CA LYS A 225 2.77 -4.37 16.38
C LYS A 225 3.39 -5.21 15.26
N SER A 226 2.59 -5.79 14.36
CA SER A 226 3.13 -6.59 13.24
C SER A 226 3.66 -5.74 12.09
N LEU A 227 3.20 -4.49 11.97
CA LEU A 227 3.63 -3.52 10.95
C LEU A 227 4.86 -2.70 11.37
N LYS A 228 5.35 -2.88 12.60
CA LYS A 228 6.53 -2.19 13.15
C LYS A 228 7.65 -3.17 13.42
#